data_AF-U2M5V9-F1
#
_entry.id   AF-U2M5V9-F1
#
_cell.length_a   1.000
_cell.length_b   1.000
_cell.length_c   1.000
_cell.angle_alpha   90.00
_cell.angle_beta   90.00
_cell.angle_gamma   90.00
#
_symmetry.space_group_name_H-M   'P 1'
#
loop_
_entity.id
_entity.type
_entity.pdbx_description
1 polymer ?
#
loop_
_entity_poly.entity_id
_entity_poly.type
_entity_poly.pdbx_seq_one_letter_code
_entity_poly.pdbx_strand_id
1 'polypeptide(L)'
;MLAKEVLRNSMDLNRRIKEQSVIYQDWKAMAMEIDEDEIHEIVEAAWDDLIASIRLKRKLEELIMANHNADQREILRLRYLYAATWDAIADELNDSVAWVKEQYQKALKKLSAETTESCKGCDCCAEEM
;
A
#
# COMPACT_ATOMS: atom_id res chain seq x y z
N MET A 1 -52.20 45.69 -9.15
CA MET A 1 -51.06 45.02 -9.82
C MET A 1 -50.30 44.09 -8.88
N LEU A 2 -50.07 44.45 -7.61
CA LEU A 2 -49.38 43.64 -6.59
C LEU A 2 -49.85 42.18 -6.45
N ALA A 3 -51.17 41.91 -6.39
CA ALA A 3 -51.68 40.56 -6.18
C ALA A 3 -51.30 39.56 -7.29
N LYS A 4 -51.25 39.99 -8.56
CA LYS A 4 -50.88 39.12 -9.69
C LYS A 4 -49.40 38.75 -9.68
N GLU A 5 -48.56 39.68 -9.25
CA GLU A 5 -47.11 39.48 -9.13
C GLU A 5 -46.78 38.55 -7.95
N VAL A 6 -47.44 38.73 -6.81
CA VAL A 6 -47.33 37.84 -5.65
C VAL A 6 -47.74 36.41 -6.02
N LEU A 7 -48.85 36.22 -6.75
CA LEU A 7 -49.28 34.91 -7.20
C LEU A 7 -48.29 34.26 -8.17
N ARG A 8 -47.71 35.03 -9.11
CA ARG A 8 -46.70 34.53 -10.05
C ARG A 8 -45.42 34.10 -9.32
N ASN A 9 -44.94 34.91 -8.38
CA ASN A 9 -43.75 34.61 -7.60
C ASN A 9 -43.96 33.39 -6.68
N SER A 10 -45.16 33.23 -6.11
CA SER A 10 -45.52 32.05 -5.34
C SER A 10 -45.52 30.77 -6.19
N MET A 11 -46.02 30.83 -7.43
CA MET A 11 -45.98 29.69 -8.35
C MET A 11 -44.54 29.32 -8.76
N ASP A 12 -43.69 30.32 -9.03
CA ASP A 12 -42.27 30.09 -9.34
C ASP A 12 -41.51 29.48 -8.16
N LEU A 13 -41.74 30.00 -6.95
CA LEU A 13 -41.18 29.43 -5.72
C LEU A 13 -41.63 27.99 -5.51
N ASN A 14 -42.91 27.68 -5.70
CA ASN A 14 -43.45 26.34 -5.56
C ASN A 14 -42.84 25.36 -6.59
N ARG A 15 -42.59 25.83 -7.82
CA ARG A 15 -41.88 25.05 -8.84
C ARG A 15 -40.45 24.73 -8.38
N ARG A 16 -39.70 25.74 -7.92
CA ARG A 16 -38.32 25.57 -7.45
C ARG A 16 -38.23 24.64 -6.25
N ILE A 17 -39.18 24.72 -5.31
CA ILE A 17 -39.25 23.81 -4.16
C ILE A 17 -39.45 22.36 -4.62
N LYS A 18 -40.33 22.11 -5.60
CA LYS A 18 -40.52 20.76 -6.16
C LYS A 18 -39.27 20.23 -6.85
N GLU A 19 -38.61 21.06 -7.66
CA GLU A 19 -37.35 20.68 -8.33
C GLU A 19 -36.27 20.33 -7.29
N GLN A 20 -36.10 21.15 -6.25
CA GLN A 20 -35.18 20.86 -5.15
C GLN A 20 -35.56 19.60 -4.35
N SER A 21 -36.86 19.33 -4.18
CA SER A 21 -37.33 18.13 -3.49
C SER A 21 -36.96 16.85 -4.25
N VAL A 22 -37.06 16.86 -5.58
CA VAL A 22 -36.64 15.72 -6.41
C VAL A 22 -35.14 15.49 -6.30
N ILE A 23 -34.33 16.54 -6.46
CA ILE A 23 -32.86 16.46 -6.33
C ILE A 23 -32.46 15.89 -4.95
N TYR A 24 -33.11 16.35 -3.88
CA TYR A 24 -32.84 15.82 -2.55
C TYR A 24 -33.16 14.32 -2.41
N GLN A 25 -34.27 13.85 -2.99
CA GLN A 25 -34.59 12.42 -2.96
C GLN A 25 -33.59 11.60 -3.77
N ASP A 26 -33.17 12.09 -4.94
CA ASP A 26 -32.14 11.42 -5.74
C ASP A 26 -30.82 11.31 -4.96
N TRP A 27 -30.39 12.39 -4.30
CA TRP A 27 -29.18 12.39 -3.47
C TRP A 27 -29.30 11.44 -2.27
N LYS A 28 -30.47 11.40 -1.65
CA LYS A 28 -30.74 10.48 -0.55
C LYS A 28 -30.71 9.03 -1.01
N ALA A 29 -31.26 8.73 -2.19
CA ALA A 29 -31.21 7.38 -2.77
C ALA A 29 -29.77 6.98 -3.09
N MET A 30 -29.00 7.86 -3.76
CA MET A 30 -27.58 7.63 -4.03
C MET A 30 -26.76 7.41 -2.75
N ALA A 31 -27.07 8.13 -1.67
CA ALA A 31 -26.41 7.93 -0.38
C ALA A 31 -26.79 6.59 0.28
N MET A 32 -28.00 6.09 0.07
CA MET A 32 -28.42 4.76 0.57
C MET A 32 -27.86 3.60 -0.26
N GLU A 33 -27.39 3.85 -1.49
CA GLU A 33 -26.67 2.85 -2.30
C GLU A 33 -25.23 2.66 -1.83
N ILE A 34 -24.69 3.60 -1.05
CA ILE A 34 -23.39 3.46 -0.42
C ILE A 34 -23.55 2.59 0.82
N ASP A 35 -23.07 1.35 0.73
CA ASP A 35 -22.98 0.46 1.88
C ASP A 35 -21.78 0.90 2.75
N GLU A 36 -22.09 1.57 3.86
CA GLU A 36 -21.08 2.05 4.82
C GLU A 36 -20.29 0.88 5.43
N ASP A 37 -20.91 -0.29 5.59
CA ASP A 37 -20.26 -1.49 6.12
C ASP A 37 -19.28 -2.06 5.07
N GLU A 38 -19.67 -2.10 3.79
CA GLU A 38 -18.76 -2.49 2.70
C GLU A 38 -17.54 -1.56 2.62
N ILE A 39 -17.74 -0.25 2.73
CA ILE A 39 -16.63 0.71 2.77
C ILE A 39 -15.75 0.45 4.00
N HIS A 40 -16.34 0.21 5.16
CA HIS A 40 -15.61 -0.04 6.38
C HIS A 40 -14.73 -1.29 6.27
N GLU A 41 -15.27 -2.40 5.76
CA GLU A 41 -14.53 -3.64 5.52
C GLU A 41 -13.35 -3.43 4.55
N ILE A 42 -13.56 -2.70 3.45
CA ILE A 42 -12.49 -2.37 2.49
C ILE A 42 -11.38 -1.57 3.18
N VAL A 43 -11.75 -0.57 3.99
CA VAL A 43 -10.80 0.29 4.69
C VAL A 43 -10.01 -0.49 5.73
N GLU A 44 -10.67 -1.35 6.53
CA GLU A 44 -10.02 -2.18 7.53
C GLU A 44 -9.03 -3.16 6.88
N ALA A 45 -9.44 -3.85 5.81
CA ALA A 45 -8.57 -4.76 5.08
C ALA A 45 -7.34 -4.02 4.50
N ALA A 46 -7.54 -2.86 3.87
CA ALA A 46 -6.45 -2.06 3.33
C ALA A 46 -5.50 -1.54 4.43
N TRP A 47 -6.04 -1.23 5.61
CA TRP A 47 -5.25 -0.79 6.77
C TRP A 47 -4.36 -1.91 7.32
N ASP A 48 -4.91 -3.12 7.46
CA ASP A 48 -4.15 -4.29 7.90
C ASP A 48 -3.02 -4.64 6.91
N ASP A 49 -3.30 -4.61 5.61
CA ASP A 49 -2.31 -4.81 4.55
C ASP A 49 -1.19 -3.76 4.61
N LEU A 50 -1.53 -2.50 4.87
CA LEU A 50 -0.57 -1.42 5.02
C LEU A 50 0.32 -1.65 6.26
N ILE A 51 -0.26 -2.03 7.40
CA ILE A 51 0.50 -2.34 8.61
C ILE A 51 1.43 -3.54 8.38
N ALA A 52 0.95 -4.60 7.73
CA ALA A 52 1.74 -5.77 7.38
C ALA A 52 2.93 -5.37 6.48
N SER A 53 2.69 -4.52 5.48
CA SER A 53 3.71 -4.00 4.57
C SER A 53 4.77 -3.16 5.29
N ILE A 54 4.36 -2.30 6.22
CA ILE A 54 5.29 -1.50 7.05
C ILE A 54 6.16 -2.41 7.93
N ARG A 55 5.55 -3.42 8.57
CA ARG A 55 6.28 -4.39 9.41
C ARG A 55 7.28 -5.19 8.58
N LEU A 56 6.89 -5.63 7.39
CA LEU A 56 7.74 -6.35 6.46
C LEU A 56 8.92 -5.49 6.01
N LYS A 57 8.68 -4.22 5.64
CA LYS A 57 9.73 -3.27 5.25
C LYS A 57 10.75 -3.07 6.36
N ARG A 58 10.30 -2.92 7.61
CA ARG A 58 11.20 -2.81 8.77
C ARG A 58 12.06 -4.06 8.96
N LYS A 59 11.44 -5.25 8.92
CA LYS A 59 12.17 -6.54 9.01
C LYS A 59 13.22 -6.68 7.92
N LEU A 60 12.90 -6.27 6.70
CA LEU A 60 13.83 -6.28 5.58
C LEU A 60 15.01 -5.32 5.81
N GLU A 61 14.76 -4.10 6.30
CA GLU A 61 15.82 -3.16 6.67
C GLU A 61 16.75 -3.73 7.75
N GLU A 62 16.20 -4.36 8.79
CA GLU A 62 16.98 -5.02 9.85
C GLU A 62 17.88 -6.13 9.28
N LEU A 63 17.33 -7.01 8.42
CA LEU A 63 18.10 -8.08 7.76
C LEU A 63 19.20 -7.53 6.85
N ILE A 64 18.93 -6.46 6.11
CA ILE A 64 19.94 -5.80 5.28
C ILE A 64 21.05 -5.24 6.16
N MET A 65 20.71 -4.53 7.25
CA MET A 65 21.68 -3.90 8.15
C MET A 65 22.55 -4.91 8.90
N ALA A 66 22.05 -6.13 9.13
CA ALA A 66 22.84 -7.22 9.72
C ALA A 66 24.01 -7.66 8.82
N ASN A 67 23.93 -7.50 7.50
CA ASN A 67 25.03 -7.85 6.61
C ASN A 67 26.20 -6.86 6.76
N HIS A 68 27.36 -7.34 7.15
CA HIS A 68 28.54 -6.49 7.38
C HIS A 68 29.16 -5.88 6.10
N ASN A 69 28.93 -6.46 4.92
CA ASN A 69 29.50 -5.94 3.67
C ASN A 69 28.66 -4.76 3.14
N ALA A 70 29.29 -3.59 3.01
CA ALA A 70 28.62 -2.34 2.61
C ALA A 70 28.00 -2.41 1.21
N ASP A 71 28.73 -2.94 0.22
CA ASP A 71 28.24 -3.04 -1.16
C ASP A 71 27.05 -3.99 -1.24
N GLN A 72 27.12 -5.12 -0.54
CA GLN A 72 26.01 -6.08 -0.46
C GLN A 72 24.77 -5.46 0.19
N ARG A 73 24.95 -4.64 1.25
CA ARG A 73 23.83 -3.89 1.84
C ARG A 73 23.21 -2.94 0.84
N GLU A 74 24.02 -2.16 0.14
CA GLU A 74 23.52 -1.17 -0.82
C GLU A 74 22.81 -1.84 -2.00
N ILE A 75 23.36 -2.95 -2.52
CA ILE A 75 22.71 -3.76 -3.56
C ILE A 75 21.34 -4.25 -3.10
N LEU A 76 21.23 -4.82 -1.89
CA LEU A 76 19.95 -5.31 -1.36
C LEU A 76 18.95 -4.16 -1.13
N ARG A 77 19.42 -3.03 -0.61
CA ARG A 77 18.62 -1.82 -0.39
C ARG A 77 18.06 -1.28 -1.71
N LEU A 78 18.91 -1.07 -2.72
CA LEU A 78 18.49 -0.61 -4.04
C LEU A 78 17.54 -1.62 -4.70
N ARG A 79 17.81 -2.92 -4.58
CA ARG A 79 16.99 -3.96 -5.20
C ARG A 79 15.60 -4.09 -4.58
N TYR A 80 15.49 -4.09 -3.24
CA TYR A 80 14.24 -4.41 -2.56
C TYR A 80 13.48 -3.19 -2.00
N LEU A 81 14.16 -2.11 -1.60
CA LEU A 81 13.51 -0.91 -1.06
C LEU A 81 13.22 0.14 -2.13
N TYR A 82 14.05 0.18 -3.19
CA TYR A 82 13.92 1.15 -4.28
C TYR A 82 13.54 0.52 -5.63
N ALA A 83 13.38 -0.80 -5.68
CA ALA A 83 13.02 -1.55 -6.88
C ALA A 83 13.93 -1.26 -8.09
N ALA A 84 15.20 -0.94 -7.86
CA ALA A 84 16.15 -0.60 -8.90
C ALA A 84 16.44 -1.80 -9.83
N THR A 85 16.68 -1.49 -11.11
CA THR A 85 17.13 -2.47 -12.11
C THR A 85 18.60 -2.81 -11.86
N TRP A 86 19.05 -3.95 -12.38
CA TRP A 86 20.46 -4.34 -12.23
C TRP A 86 21.43 -3.36 -12.89
N ASP A 87 21.04 -2.79 -14.03
CA ASP A 87 21.83 -1.78 -14.73
C ASP A 87 21.93 -0.50 -13.90
N ALA A 88 20.83 -0.01 -13.32
CA ALA A 88 20.85 1.18 -12.46
C ALA A 88 21.70 0.98 -11.19
N ILE A 89 21.68 -0.22 -10.60
CA ILE A 89 22.53 -0.54 -9.45
C ILE A 89 24.01 -0.58 -9.86
N ALA A 90 24.31 -1.15 -11.03
CA ALA A 90 25.67 -1.21 -11.56
C ALA A 90 26.22 0.20 -11.85
N ASP A 91 25.40 1.07 -12.44
CA ASP A 91 25.73 2.47 -12.67
C ASP A 91 25.98 3.22 -11.35
N GLU A 92 25.11 3.07 -10.35
CA GLU A 92 25.24 3.72 -9.03
C GLU A 92 26.51 3.27 -8.28
N LEU A 93 26.85 1.99 -8.36
CA LEU A 93 28.04 1.42 -7.71
C LEU A 93 29.31 1.54 -8.55
N ASN A 94 29.20 2.09 -9.77
CA ASN A 94 30.28 2.21 -10.74
C ASN A 94 31.02 0.86 -10.97
N ASP A 95 30.24 -0.20 -11.15
CA ASP A 95 30.74 -1.56 -11.39
C ASP A 95 29.94 -2.25 -12.50
N SER A 96 30.31 -3.48 -12.85
CA SER A 96 29.59 -4.30 -13.82
C SER A 96 28.35 -4.97 -13.22
N VAL A 97 27.33 -5.14 -14.05
CA VAL A 97 26.13 -5.93 -13.71
C VAL A 97 26.48 -7.36 -13.26
N ALA A 98 27.54 -7.94 -13.82
CA ALA A 98 28.02 -9.27 -13.44
C ALA A 98 28.52 -9.30 -11.99
N TRP A 99 29.33 -8.33 -11.59
CA TRP A 99 29.83 -8.22 -10.23
C TRP A 99 28.70 -7.92 -9.23
N VAL A 100 27.76 -7.02 -9.57
CA VAL A 100 26.57 -6.73 -8.74
C VAL A 100 25.77 -8.01 -8.46
N LYS A 101 25.50 -8.81 -9.50
CA LYS A 101 24.79 -10.08 -9.35
C LYS A 101 25.58 -11.09 -8.52
N GLU A 102 26.90 -11.12 -8.65
CA GLU A 102 27.75 -11.98 -7.81
C GLU A 102 27.66 -11.60 -6.33
N GLN A 103 27.77 -10.31 -6.01
CA GLN A 103 27.66 -9.81 -4.63
C GLN A 103 26.26 -10.05 -4.07
N TYR A 104 25.22 -9.84 -4.87
CA TYR A 104 23.85 -10.16 -4.50
C TYR A 104 23.70 -11.64 -4.12
N GLN A 105 24.21 -12.56 -4.95
CA GLN A 105 24.14 -14.00 -4.66
C GLN A 105 24.93 -14.37 -3.40
N LYS A 106 26.09 -13.74 -3.16
CA LYS A 106 26.84 -13.93 -1.91
C LYS A 106 26.05 -13.45 -0.69
N ALA A 107 25.37 -12.32 -0.80
CA ALA A 107 24.53 -11.77 0.26
C ALA A 107 23.35 -12.69 0.59
N LEU A 108 22.64 -13.18 -0.42
CA LEU A 108 21.52 -14.11 -0.24
C LEU A 108 21.96 -15.43 0.41
N LYS A 109 23.10 -15.98 0.01
CA LYS A 109 23.64 -17.21 0.62
C LYS A 109 23.89 -17.03 2.12
N LYS A 110 24.45 -15.90 2.54
CA LYS A 110 24.67 -15.61 3.97
C LYS A 110 23.34 -15.52 4.73
N LEU A 111 22.39 -14.75 4.21
CA LEU A 111 21.05 -14.65 4.81
C LEU A 111 20.38 -16.01 4.94
N SER A 112 20.49 -16.87 3.92
CA SER A 112 19.95 -18.22 3.97
C SER A 112 20.63 -19.09 5.04
N ALA A 113 21.97 -19.00 5.17
CA ALA A 113 22.71 -19.74 6.18
C ALA A 113 22.33 -19.33 7.60
N GLU A 114 22.24 -18.02 7.86
CA GLU A 114 21.83 -17.45 9.15
C GLU A 114 20.40 -17.86 9.53
N THR A 115 19.47 -17.89 8.58
CA THR A 115 18.11 -18.41 8.83
C THR A 115 18.09 -19.91 9.13
N THR A 116 18.92 -20.72 8.49
CA THR A 116 18.99 -22.17 8.77
C THR A 116 19.67 -22.49 10.10
N GLU A 117 20.65 -21.69 10.54
CA GLU A 117 21.27 -21.83 11.87
C GLU A 117 20.31 -21.38 12.97
N SER A 118 19.54 -20.32 12.75
CA SER A 118 18.46 -19.92 13.66
C SER A 118 17.38 -21.00 13.81
N CYS A 119 17.10 -21.78 12.76
CA CYS A 119 16.13 -22.88 12.82
C CYS A 119 16.67 -24.13 13.54
N LYS A 120 17.99 -24.38 13.56
CA LYS A 120 18.58 -25.53 14.27
C LYS A 120 18.56 -25.41 15.80
N GLY A 121 18.28 -24.23 16.34
CA GLY A 121 18.09 -23.97 17.77
C GLY A 121 16.64 -23.71 18.19
N CYS A 122 15.68 -23.82 17.27
CA CYS A 122 14.25 -23.67 17.55
C CYS A 122 13.64 -25.09 17.58
N ASP A 123 13.07 -25.50 18.71
CA ASP A 123 12.27 -26.73 18.87
C ASP A 123 10.91 -26.65 18.11
N CYS A 124 10.90 -25.99 16.96
CA CYS A 124 9.72 -25.49 16.26
C CYS A 124 9.47 -26.21 14.93
N CYS A 125 10.37 -27.13 14.53
CA CYS A 125 10.26 -27.89 13.29
C CYS A 125 9.73 -29.31 13.52
N ALA A 126 8.68 -29.44 14.33
CA ALA A 126 7.85 -30.64 14.38
C ALA A 126 6.43 -30.24 13.95
N GLU A 127 5.90 -30.96 12.96
CA GLU A 127 4.62 -30.76 12.25
C GLU A 127 4.79 -29.74 11.10
N GLU A 128 4.79 -30.13 9.82
CA GLU A 128 3.78 -30.93 9.12
C GLU A 128 4.41 -31.88 8.08
N MET A 129 4.08 -33.18 8.15
CA MET A 129 4.12 -34.14 7.04
C MET A 129 2.71 -34.69 6.83
#